data_AF-A0A286TZ36-F1
#
_entry.id   AF-A0A286TZ36-F1
#
_cell.length_a   1.000
_cell.length_b   1.000
_cell.length_c   1.000
_cell.angle_alpha   90.00
_cell.angle_beta   90.00
_cell.angle_gamma   90.00
#
_symmetry.space_group_name_H-M   'P 1'
#
loop_
_entity.id
_entity.type
_entity.pdbx_description
1 polymer ?
#
loop_
_entity_poly.entity_id
_entity_poly.type
_entity_poly.pdbx_seq_one_letter_code
_entity_poly.pdbx_strand_id
1 'polypeptide(L)'
;MLIKTLLNKCYPVKGFIYGNVILSDTKITVKVKERKGTRGLCNQCKEAAPTYDHLNERYFRFIPLWGYMVMLAYKPRRVSCPEHGVTVEHIPWAQGKSPICEPFRIFLSHWAKYLSWQEVARQFRVSWRNVFESVEHVVKYALHFTG
;
A
#
# COMPACT_ATOMS: atom_id res chain seq x y z
N MET A 1 -11.19 -16.09 -8.06
CA MET A 1 -9.87 -16.58 -7.58
C MET A 1 -9.73 -16.32 -6.08
N LEU A 2 -9.21 -17.29 -5.32
CA LEU A 2 -9.17 -17.27 -3.84
C LEU A 2 -8.33 -16.13 -3.23
N ILE A 3 -7.25 -15.69 -3.88
CA ILE A 3 -6.40 -14.59 -3.38
C ILE A 3 -7.20 -13.29 -3.22
N LYS A 4 -8.05 -12.97 -4.19
CA LYS A 4 -8.93 -11.80 -4.10
C LYS A 4 -9.89 -11.93 -2.91
N THR A 5 -10.46 -13.11 -2.68
CA THR A 5 -11.33 -13.35 -1.52
C THR A 5 -10.57 -13.19 -0.21
N LEU A 6 -9.35 -13.72 -0.12
CA LEU A 6 -8.49 -13.57 1.05
C LEU A 6 -8.21 -12.09 1.34
N LEU A 7 -7.76 -11.33 0.35
CA LEU A 7 -7.48 -9.90 0.50
C LEU A 7 -8.71 -9.09 0.91
N ASN A 8 -9.89 -9.38 0.35
CA ASN A 8 -11.13 -8.72 0.79
C ASN A 8 -11.50 -9.03 2.25
N LYS A 9 -11.10 -10.20 2.77
CA LYS A 9 -11.36 -10.58 4.17
C LYS A 9 -10.31 -10.01 5.13
N CYS A 10 -9.03 -10.09 4.81
CA CYS A 10 -7.96 -9.70 5.73
C CYS A 10 -7.48 -8.26 5.59
N TYR A 11 -7.67 -7.65 4.42
CA TYR A 11 -7.24 -6.28 4.15
C TYR A 11 -8.24 -5.55 3.21
N PRO A 12 -9.49 -5.32 3.66
CA PRO A 12 -10.45 -4.54 2.89
C PRO A 12 -9.99 -3.09 2.78
N VAL A 13 -10.12 -2.51 1.58
CA VAL A 13 -9.72 -1.12 1.33
C VAL A 13 -10.94 -0.29 0.96
N LYS A 14 -11.30 0.66 1.84
CA LYS A 14 -12.47 1.53 1.64
C LYS A 14 -12.34 2.32 0.34
N GLY A 15 -13.38 2.23 -0.51
CA GLY A 15 -13.45 2.95 -1.78
C GLY A 15 -12.75 2.26 -2.96
N PHE A 16 -12.11 1.11 -2.73
CA PHE A 16 -11.38 0.35 -3.74
C PHE A 16 -11.83 -1.11 -3.77
N ILE A 17 -11.51 -1.79 -4.86
CA ILE A 17 -11.77 -3.21 -5.06
C ILE A 17 -10.52 -3.89 -5.62
N TYR A 18 -10.32 -5.14 -5.21
CA TYR A 18 -9.35 -6.02 -5.84
C TYR A 18 -9.90 -6.53 -7.18
N GLY A 19 -9.10 -6.43 -8.24
CA GLY A 19 -9.41 -6.78 -9.61
C GLY A 19 -8.79 -8.12 -10.02
N ASN A 20 -8.24 -8.14 -11.23
CA ASN A 20 -7.57 -9.31 -11.77
C ASN A 20 -6.31 -9.66 -10.95
N VAL A 21 -6.02 -10.95 -10.82
CA VAL A 21 -4.86 -11.49 -10.14
C VAL A 21 -4.03 -12.26 -11.16
N ILE A 22 -2.77 -11.88 -11.30
CA ILE A 22 -1.82 -12.45 -12.25
C ILE A 22 -0.72 -13.14 -11.45
N LEU A 23 -0.52 -14.43 -11.69
CA LEU A 23 0.60 -15.20 -11.14
C LEU A 23 1.65 -15.35 -12.25
N SER A 24 2.89 -14.96 -11.96
CA SER A 24 4.05 -15.09 -12.86
C SER A 24 5.25 -15.49 -12.01
N ASP A 25 5.82 -16.66 -12.28
CA ASP A 25 6.93 -17.23 -11.50
C ASP A 25 6.64 -17.16 -9.99
N THR A 26 7.48 -16.47 -9.22
CA THR A 26 7.32 -16.27 -7.77
C THR A 26 6.65 -14.93 -7.41
N LYS A 27 5.81 -14.38 -8.30
CA LYS A 27 5.17 -13.06 -8.11
C LYS A 27 3.66 -13.12 -8.37
N ILE A 28 2.89 -12.67 -7.39
CA ILE A 28 1.44 -12.47 -7.48
C ILE A 28 1.18 -10.96 -7.63
N THR A 29 0.60 -10.55 -8.74
CA THR A 29 0.20 -9.15 -8.98
C THR A 29 -1.31 -9.05 -8.92
N VAL A 30 -1.81 -8.27 -7.97
CA VAL A 30 -3.25 -8.01 -7.78
C VAL A 30 -3.55 -6.60 -8.26
N LYS A 31 -4.36 -6.47 -9.31
CA LYS A 31 -4.86 -5.15 -9.73
C LYS A 31 -5.77 -4.60 -8.64
N VAL A 32 -5.63 -3.32 -8.33
CA VAL A 32 -6.57 -2.57 -7.51
C VAL A 32 -7.27 -1.57 -8.41
N LYS A 33 -8.55 -1.30 -8.15
CA LYS A 33 -9.33 -0.28 -8.86
C LYS A 33 -10.19 0.48 -7.87
N GLU A 34 -10.51 1.72 -8.18
CA GLU A 34 -11.56 2.46 -7.53
C GLU A 34 -12.90 1.73 -7.67
N ARG A 35 -13.71 1.76 -6.61
CA ARG A 35 -15.07 1.25 -6.66
C ARG A 35 -15.92 2.20 -7.52
N LYS A 36 -16.75 1.66 -8.41
CA LYS A 36 -17.64 2.48 -9.24
C LYS A 36 -18.44 3.47 -8.39
N GLY A 37 -18.48 4.72 -8.83
CA GLY A 37 -19.21 5.81 -8.16
C GLY A 37 -18.47 6.46 -6.98
N THR A 38 -17.26 6.02 -6.61
CA THR A 38 -16.49 6.69 -5.55
C THR A 38 -15.65 7.83 -6.11
N ARG A 39 -15.66 8.97 -5.41
CA ARG A 39 -14.74 10.09 -5.69
C ARG A 39 -13.35 9.79 -5.14
N GLY A 40 -12.32 10.39 -5.73
CA GLY A 40 -10.99 10.38 -5.16
C GLY A 40 -10.92 11.34 -3.98
N LEU A 41 -10.06 11.04 -3.02
CA LEU A 41 -9.82 11.92 -1.87
C LEU A 41 -8.53 12.68 -2.10
N CYS A 42 -8.49 13.98 -1.81
CA CYS A 42 -7.25 14.76 -1.85
C CYS A 42 -6.19 14.12 -0.94
N ASN A 43 -4.95 13.93 -1.40
CA ASN A 43 -3.93 13.34 -0.54
C ASN A 43 -3.56 14.25 0.66
N GLN A 44 -3.85 15.55 0.60
CA GLN A 44 -3.55 16.52 1.66
C GLN A 44 -4.71 16.62 2.67
N CYS A 45 -5.84 17.24 2.31
CA CYS A 45 -6.98 17.42 3.21
C CYS A 45 -7.92 16.21 3.36
N LYS A 46 -7.74 15.15 2.57
CA LYS A 46 -8.63 13.96 2.53
C LYS A 46 -10.07 14.21 2.09
N GLU A 47 -10.40 15.43 1.66
CA GLU A 47 -11.72 15.76 1.10
C GLU A 47 -11.95 15.17 -0.29
N ALA A 48 -13.20 14.84 -0.58
CA ALA A 48 -13.60 14.25 -1.85
C ALA A 48 -13.54 15.27 -3.00
N ALA A 49 -12.87 14.90 -4.10
CA ALA A 49 -12.68 15.77 -5.26
C ALA A 49 -12.90 15.02 -6.58
N PRO A 50 -13.29 15.73 -7.66
CA PRO A 50 -13.45 15.13 -8.98
C PRO A 50 -12.11 14.62 -9.52
N THR A 51 -12.17 13.53 -10.28
CA THR A 51 -10.98 13.00 -10.96
C THR A 51 -10.59 13.95 -12.09
N TYR A 52 -9.33 14.37 -12.08
CA TYR A 52 -8.72 15.15 -13.15
C TYR A 52 -8.24 14.23 -14.27
N ASP A 53 -7.33 13.30 -13.94
CA ASP A 53 -6.84 12.26 -14.84
C ASP A 53 -6.28 11.07 -14.05
N HIS A 54 -5.59 10.15 -14.73
CA HIS A 54 -4.89 9.03 -14.10
C HIS A 54 -3.41 9.06 -14.44
N LEU A 55 -2.59 8.70 -13.45
CA LEU A 55 -1.17 8.46 -13.64
C LEU A 55 -0.89 7.06 -14.19
N ASN A 56 0.36 6.85 -14.58
CA ASN A 56 0.90 5.53 -14.89
C ASN A 56 0.72 4.57 -13.72
N GLU A 57 0.61 3.29 -14.07
CA GLU A 57 0.44 2.23 -13.09
C GLU A 57 1.64 2.14 -12.16
N ARG A 58 1.37 2.12 -10.86
CA ARG A 58 2.34 1.93 -9.78
C ARG A 58 2.14 0.56 -9.14
N TYR A 59 3.23 0.01 -8.66
CA TYR A 59 3.28 -1.28 -7.98
C TYR A 59 3.67 -1.06 -6.52
N PHE A 60 2.91 -1.65 -5.61
CA PHE A 60 3.12 -1.55 -4.17
C PHE A 60 3.33 -2.94 -3.58
N ARG A 61 4.45 -3.15 -2.89
CA ARG A 61 4.79 -4.40 -2.24
C ARG A 61 3.86 -4.64 -1.06
N PHE A 62 3.17 -5.77 -1.10
CA PHE A 62 2.33 -6.25 -0.02
C PHE A 62 3.02 -7.39 0.72
N ILE A 63 2.42 -7.83 1.83
CA ILE A 63 2.91 -8.96 2.62
C ILE A 63 3.02 -10.20 1.70
N PRO A 64 4.20 -10.86 1.64
CA PRO A 64 4.38 -12.04 0.81
C PRO A 64 3.50 -13.20 1.28
N LEU A 65 3.09 -14.04 0.34
CA LEU A 65 2.27 -15.23 0.61
C LEU A 65 3.06 -16.48 0.24
N TRP A 66 3.36 -17.34 1.22
CA TRP A 66 4.04 -18.63 1.01
C TRP A 66 5.31 -18.56 0.15
N GLY A 67 6.11 -17.51 0.33
CA GLY A 67 7.34 -17.28 -0.45
C GLY A 67 7.15 -16.54 -1.78
N TYR A 68 5.92 -16.26 -2.20
CA TYR A 68 5.62 -15.43 -3.36
C TYR A 68 5.61 -13.95 -2.99
N MET A 69 6.25 -13.13 -3.83
CA MET A 69 6.14 -11.68 -3.73
C MET A 69 4.73 -11.26 -4.13
N VAL A 70 4.06 -10.48 -3.29
CA VAL A 70 2.73 -9.93 -3.61
C VAL A 70 2.84 -8.45 -3.92
N MET A 71 2.25 -8.03 -5.04
CA MET A 71 2.22 -6.64 -5.49
C MET A 71 0.77 -6.20 -5.70
N LEU A 72 0.39 -5.05 -5.14
CA LEU A 72 -0.80 -4.31 -5.55
C LEU A 72 -0.42 -3.41 -6.73
N ALA A 73 -1.12 -3.54 -7.84
CA ALA A 73 -0.93 -2.72 -9.03
C ALA A 73 -2.11 -1.76 -9.18
N TYR A 74 -1.85 -0.45 -9.19
CA TYR A 74 -2.89 0.57 -9.21
C TYR A 74 -2.49 1.74 -10.12
N LYS A 75 -3.46 2.31 -10.85
CA LYS A 75 -3.31 3.56 -11.61
C LYS A 75 -3.88 4.71 -10.76
N PRO A 76 -3.06 5.49 -10.05
CA PRO A 76 -3.57 6.54 -9.16
C PRO A 76 -4.34 7.60 -9.94
N ARG A 77 -5.48 8.03 -9.40
CA ARG A 77 -6.16 9.23 -9.85
C ARG A 77 -5.37 10.45 -9.41
N ARG A 78 -5.28 11.46 -10.27
CA ARG A 78 -5.14 12.83 -9.79
C ARG A 78 -6.53 13.43 -9.64
N VAL A 79 -6.73 14.16 -8.56
CA VAL A 79 -7.99 14.84 -8.25
C VAL A 79 -7.79 16.34 -8.31
N SER A 80 -8.81 17.06 -8.75
CA SER A 80 -8.83 18.52 -8.76
C SER A 80 -9.42 19.02 -7.43
N CYS A 81 -8.57 19.14 -6.41
CA CYS A 81 -8.97 19.64 -5.10
C CYS A 81 -9.20 21.16 -5.16
N PRO A 82 -10.33 21.70 -4.64
CA PRO A 82 -10.57 23.15 -4.62
C PRO A 82 -9.52 23.95 -3.84
N GLU A 83 -8.95 23.36 -2.80
CA GLU A 83 -7.99 24.02 -1.90
C GLU A 83 -6.53 23.80 -2.35
N HIS A 84 -6.21 22.59 -2.82
CA HIS A 84 -4.83 22.15 -3.07
C HIS A 84 -4.48 22.01 -4.56
N GLY A 85 -5.41 22.32 -5.46
CA GLY A 85 -5.25 22.13 -6.90
C GLY A 85 -5.21 20.66 -7.33
N VAL A 86 -4.53 20.38 -8.45
CA VAL A 86 -4.40 19.02 -9.00
C VAL A 86 -3.35 18.24 -8.21
N THR A 87 -3.80 17.23 -7.46
CA THR A 87 -2.92 16.38 -6.63
C THR A 87 -3.25 14.90 -6.81
N VAL A 88 -2.32 14.01 -6.49
CA VAL A 88 -2.60 12.57 -6.46
C VAL A 88 -3.63 12.30 -5.36
N GLU A 89 -4.55 11.36 -5.60
CA GLU A 89 -5.50 10.97 -4.56
C GLU A 89 -4.80 10.31 -3.37
N HIS A 90 -5.49 10.29 -2.24
CA HIS A 90 -5.06 9.51 -1.10
C HIS A 90 -5.12 8.01 -1.42
N ILE A 91 -3.96 7.36 -1.31
CA ILE A 91 -3.84 5.90 -1.46
C ILE A 91 -3.78 5.30 -0.05
N PRO A 92 -4.86 4.66 0.45
CA PRO A 92 -4.96 4.26 1.85
C PRO A 92 -3.99 3.14 2.26
N TRP A 93 -3.41 2.43 1.30
CA TRP A 93 -2.41 1.39 1.57
C TRP A 93 -0.97 1.87 1.46
N ALA A 94 -0.68 3.12 1.06
CA ALA A 94 0.70 3.57 0.87
C ALA A 94 0.89 5.03 1.26
N GLN A 95 2.00 5.35 1.92
CA GLN A 95 2.34 6.72 2.30
C GLN A 95 3.30 7.36 1.29
N GLY A 96 2.89 8.51 0.75
CA GLY A 96 3.71 9.32 -0.17
C GLY A 96 4.19 8.54 -1.40
N LYS A 97 5.51 8.55 -1.63
CA LYS A 97 6.15 7.87 -2.76
C LYS A 97 6.56 6.42 -2.44
N SER A 98 6.37 5.95 -1.20
CA SER A 98 6.81 4.61 -0.80
C SER A 98 6.17 3.54 -1.68
N PRO A 99 6.97 2.57 -2.18
CA PRO A 99 6.46 1.41 -2.88
C PRO A 99 6.05 0.28 -1.92
N ILE A 100 6.07 0.49 -0.60
CA ILE A 100 5.72 -0.52 0.41
C ILE A 100 4.33 -0.20 0.96
N CYS A 101 3.46 -1.20 0.97
CA CYS A 101 2.17 -1.05 1.60
C CYS A 101 2.30 -0.91 3.11
N GLU A 102 1.48 -0.06 3.72
CA GLU A 102 1.44 0.15 5.17
C GLU A 102 1.35 -1.15 6.00
N PRO A 103 0.46 -2.12 5.68
CA PRO A 103 0.45 -3.40 6.39
C PRO A 103 1.77 -4.18 6.26
N PHE A 104 2.50 -4.03 5.15
CA PHE A 104 3.79 -4.69 4.99
C PHE A 104 4.87 -4.01 5.85
N ARG A 105 4.80 -2.69 6.06
CA ARG A 105 5.69 -2.00 7.02
C ARG A 105 5.47 -2.52 8.44
N ILE A 106 4.22 -2.60 8.88
CA ILE A 106 3.87 -3.14 10.20
C ILE A 106 4.39 -4.58 10.34
N PHE A 107 4.22 -5.40 9.31
CA PHE A 107 4.73 -6.76 9.27
C PHE A 107 6.26 -6.83 9.39
N LEU A 108 7.00 -6.01 8.64
CA LEU A 108 8.47 -5.94 8.74
C LEU A 108 8.92 -5.49 10.14
N SER A 109 8.28 -4.46 10.69
CA SER A 109 8.58 -3.95 12.03
C SER A 109 8.28 -4.96 13.12
N HIS A 110 7.27 -5.80 12.95
CA HIS A 110 6.99 -6.90 13.87
C HIS A 110 8.12 -7.94 13.86
N TRP A 111 8.57 -8.37 12.68
CA TRP A 111 9.68 -9.32 12.56
C TRP A 111 11.04 -8.77 13.02
N ALA A 112 11.24 -7.45 12.89
CA ALA A 112 12.43 -6.75 13.38
C ALA A 112 12.58 -6.79 14.92
N LYS A 113 11.56 -7.25 15.66
CA LYS A 113 11.65 -7.52 17.10
C LYS A 113 12.33 -8.86 17.42
N TYR A 114 12.33 -9.78 16.46
CA TYR A 114 12.79 -11.17 16.66
C TYR A 114 14.05 -11.50 15.86
N LEU A 115 14.31 -10.77 14.78
CA LEU A 115 15.44 -10.97 13.88
C LEU A 115 16.22 -9.67 13.70
N SER A 116 17.51 -9.78 13.35
CA SER A 116 18.26 -8.61 12.91
C SER A 116 17.61 -8.01 11.66
N TRP A 117 17.72 -6.69 11.48
CA TRP A 117 17.09 -6.04 10.33
C TRP A 117 17.64 -6.53 8.99
N GLN A 118 18.91 -6.95 8.94
CA GLN A 118 19.50 -7.58 7.76
C GLN A 118 18.84 -8.92 7.45
N GLU A 119 18.58 -9.75 8.47
CA GLU A 119 17.89 -11.02 8.29
C GLU A 119 16.43 -10.84 7.88
N VAL A 120 15.71 -9.88 8.47
CA VAL A 120 14.35 -9.51 8.02
C VAL A 120 14.36 -9.10 6.54
N ALA A 121 15.32 -8.27 6.15
CA ALA A 121 15.44 -7.81 4.77
C ALA A 121 15.67 -8.98 3.80
N ARG A 122 16.57 -9.90 4.17
CA ARG A 122 16.89 -11.11 3.40
C ARG A 122 15.67 -12.04 3.27
N GLN A 123 15.00 -12.34 4.38
CA GLN A 123 13.86 -13.27 4.40
C GLN A 123 12.67 -12.77 3.57
N PHE A 124 12.37 -11.46 3.64
CA PHE A 124 11.24 -10.88 2.92
C PHE A 124 11.63 -10.21 1.59
N ARG A 125 12.88 -10.42 1.15
CA ARG A 125 13.44 -9.92 -0.11
C ARG A 125 13.23 -8.41 -0.27
N VAL A 126 13.40 -7.64 0.81
CA VAL A 126 13.35 -6.17 0.82
C VAL A 126 14.76 -5.61 1.07
N SER A 127 14.98 -4.32 0.84
CA SER A 127 16.25 -3.71 1.25
C SER A 127 16.30 -3.53 2.76
N TRP A 128 17.50 -3.45 3.33
CA TRP A 128 17.67 -3.09 4.74
C TRP A 128 16.99 -1.75 5.07
N ARG A 129 17.10 -0.77 4.16
CA ARG A 129 16.46 0.55 4.29
C ARG A 129 14.95 0.46 4.41
N ASN A 130 14.32 -0.46 3.67
CA ASN A 130 12.88 -0.69 3.79
C ASN A 130 12.47 -1.16 5.20
N VAL A 131 13.30 -2.00 5.84
CA VAL A 131 13.04 -2.47 7.22
C VAL A 131 13.20 -1.30 8.20
N PHE A 132 14.29 -0.55 8.08
CA PHE A 132 14.54 0.64 8.90
C PHE A 132 13.39 1.67 8.82
N GLU A 133 13.01 2.07 7.60
CA GLU A 133 11.94 3.05 7.37
C GLU A 133 10.55 2.54 7.80
N SER A 134 10.37 1.21 7.90
CA SER A 134 9.17 0.60 8.46
C SER A 134 9.15 0.70 9.98
N VAL A 135 10.28 0.40 10.63
CA VAL A 135 10.43 0.50 12.10
C VAL A 135 10.26 1.95 12.55
N GLU A 136 10.97 2.89 11.92
CA GLU A 136 10.83 4.32 12.22
C GLU A 136 9.38 4.80 12.11
N HIS A 137 8.65 4.32 11.10
CA HIS A 137 7.26 4.73 10.90
C HIS A 137 6.33 4.23 11.99
N VAL A 138 6.45 2.94 12.35
CA VAL A 138 5.64 2.36 13.42
C VAL A 138 5.95 3.01 14.76
N VAL A 139 7.21 3.34 15.04
CA VAL A 139 7.62 4.05 16.26
C VAL A 139 7.04 5.46 16.29
N LYS A 140 7.17 6.23 15.20
CA LYS A 140 6.57 7.57 15.09
C LYS A 140 5.05 7.51 15.29
N TYR A 141 4.38 6.55 14.67
CA TYR A 141 2.95 6.34 14.86
C TYR A 141 2.62 6.04 16.34
N ALA A 142 3.32 5.10 16.98
CA ALA A 142 3.08 4.76 18.38
C ALA A 142 3.20 5.98 19.31
N LEU A 143 4.25 6.79 19.13
CA LEU A 143 4.48 7.99 19.93
C LEU A 143 3.38 9.05 19.80
N HIS A 144 2.66 9.11 18.68
CA HIS A 144 1.55 10.06 18.48
C HIS A 144 0.22 9.62 19.11
N PHE A 145 0.06 8.34 19.47
CA PHE A 145 -1.19 7.79 20.01
C PHE A 145 -1.07 7.28 21.46
N THR A 146 0.12 7.30 22.05
CA THR A 146 0.36 6.94 23.45
C THR A 146 0.86 8.12 24.30
N GLY A 147 0.70 9.35 23.81
CA GLY A 147 1.06 10.59 24.51
C GLY A 147 -0.17 11.39 24.90
#